data_AF-A0A0B3RXU0-F1
#
_entry.id   AF-A0A0B3RXU0-F1
#
_cell.length_a   1.000
_cell.length_b   1.000
_cell.length_c   1.000
_cell.angle_alpha   90.00
_cell.angle_beta   90.00
_cell.angle_gamma   90.00
#
_symmetry.space_group_name_H-M   'P 1'
#
loop_
_entity.id
_entity.type
_entity.pdbx_description
1 polymer ?
#
loop_
_entity_poly.entity_id
_entity_poly.type
_entity_poly.pdbx_seq_one_letter_code
_entity_poly.pdbx_strand_id
1 'polypeptide(L)'
;MSQTRRILMSPTLARLISAALVIVALAMPGAAAADCYIHYKAKRDTPKYGLHYGIVRSSGSCPSSPERAVRSRISSGGWVVLGIVKVTNSPPTASELEFAKQHYYR
;
A
#
# COMPACT_ATOMS: atom_id res chain seq x y z
N MET A 1 -21.17 -61.17 -2.75
CA MET A 1 -19.80 -60.69 -2.49
C MET A 1 -19.65 -59.29 -3.06
N SER A 2 -19.74 -58.24 -2.24
CA SER A 2 -19.27 -56.90 -2.60
C SER A 2 -18.81 -56.21 -1.33
N GLN A 3 -17.50 -56.16 -1.16
CA GLN A 3 -16.83 -55.63 0.02
C GLN A 3 -16.66 -54.13 -0.16
N THR A 4 -17.61 -53.35 0.34
CA THR A 4 -17.45 -51.91 0.50
C THR A 4 -16.41 -51.69 1.59
N ARG A 5 -15.14 -51.47 1.20
CA ARG A 5 -14.12 -50.92 2.10
C ARG A 5 -14.60 -49.55 2.57
N ARG A 6 -15.32 -49.50 3.69
CA ARG A 6 -15.43 -48.27 4.47
C ARG A 6 -14.03 -48.00 4.97
N ILE A 7 -13.38 -47.04 4.34
CA ILE A 7 -12.15 -46.44 4.86
C ILE A 7 -12.57 -45.77 6.18
N LEU A 8 -12.53 -46.53 7.27
CA LEU A 8 -12.81 -46.03 8.60
C LEU A 8 -11.58 -45.22 9.01
N MET A 9 -11.58 -43.95 8.63
CA MET A 9 -10.49 -43.04 9.00
C MET A 9 -10.54 -42.88 10.52
N SER A 10 -9.48 -43.36 11.19
CA SER A 10 -9.39 -43.36 12.65
C SER A 10 -9.63 -41.94 13.19
N PRO A 11 -10.37 -41.75 14.30
CA PRO A 11 -10.63 -40.42 14.86
C PRO A 11 -9.34 -39.68 15.25
N THR A 12 -8.24 -40.41 15.50
CA THR A 12 -6.90 -39.85 15.65
C THR A 12 -6.33 -39.32 14.34
N LEU A 13 -6.51 -40.03 13.22
CA LEU A 13 -6.15 -39.52 11.88
C LEU A 13 -6.97 -38.27 11.53
N ALA A 14 -8.27 -38.26 11.82
CA ALA A 14 -9.12 -37.09 11.58
C ALA A 14 -8.67 -35.87 12.39
N ARG A 15 -8.30 -36.03 13.67
CA ARG A 15 -7.76 -34.96 14.52
C ARG A 15 -6.41 -34.44 14.03
N LEU A 16 -5.53 -35.33 13.58
CA LEU A 16 -4.22 -34.95 13.02
C LEU A 16 -4.38 -34.17 11.71
N ILE A 17 -5.32 -34.57 10.85
CA ILE A 17 -5.63 -33.86 9.59
C ILE A 17 -6.20 -32.46 9.90
N SER A 18 -7.12 -32.34 10.86
CA SER A 18 -7.67 -31.03 11.26
C SER A 18 -6.62 -30.09 11.84
N ALA A 19 -5.70 -30.60 12.67
CA ALA A 19 -4.60 -29.81 13.23
C ALA A 19 -3.63 -29.34 12.14
N ALA A 20 -3.30 -30.21 11.18
CA ALA A 20 -2.45 -29.85 10.05
C ALA A 20 -3.08 -28.77 9.16
N LEU A 21 -4.40 -28.81 8.95
CA LEU A 21 -5.10 -27.83 8.11
C LEU A 21 -5.07 -26.40 8.71
N VAL A 22 -5.18 -26.28 10.03
CA VAL A 22 -5.08 -24.99 10.75
C VAL A 22 -3.69 -24.39 10.61
N ILE A 23 -2.63 -25.21 10.71
CA ILE A 23 -1.24 -24.76 10.57
C ILE A 23 -0.95 -24.25 9.16
N VAL A 24 -1.50 -24.91 8.13
CA VAL A 24 -1.34 -24.47 6.73
C VAL A 24 -2.07 -23.15 6.46
N ALA A 25 -3.24 -22.92 7.05
CA ALA A 25 -3.99 -21.66 6.88
C ALA A 25 -3.27 -20.44 7.49
N LEU A 26 -2.53 -20.65 8.58
CA LEU A 26 -1.73 -19.59 9.24
C LEU A 26 -0.41 -19.31 8.51
N ALA A 27 0.06 -20.23 7.66
CA ALA A 27 1.29 -20.10 6.90
C ALA A 27 1.12 -19.38 5.55
N MET A 28 -0.11 -18.96 5.20
CA MET A 28 -0.32 -18.14 4.01
C MET A 28 0.35 -16.78 4.21
N PRO A 29 1.40 -16.42 3.44
CA PRO A 29 1.95 -15.07 3.49
C PRO A 29 0.82 -14.12 3.10
N GLY A 30 0.38 -13.29 4.06
CA GLY A 30 -0.53 -12.20 3.76
C GLY A 30 0.10 -11.37 2.66
N ALA A 31 -0.64 -11.15 1.56
CA ALA A 31 -0.21 -10.22 0.53
C ALA A 31 -0.15 -8.83 1.15
N ALA A 32 1.00 -8.46 1.69
CA ALA A 32 1.27 -7.11 2.14
C ALA A 32 1.20 -6.24 0.88
N ALA A 33 0.08 -5.53 0.71
CA ALA A 33 -0.10 -4.64 -0.41
C ALA A 33 0.98 -3.54 -0.27
N ALA A 34 1.96 -3.55 -1.17
CA ALA A 34 3.01 -2.56 -1.16
C ALA A 34 2.38 -1.16 -1.22
N ASP A 35 2.77 -0.29 -0.31
CA ASP A 35 2.34 1.11 -0.36
C ASP A 35 2.77 1.76 -1.68
N CYS A 36 2.04 2.79 -2.09
CA CYS A 36 2.39 3.63 -3.22
C CYS A 36 2.82 5.02 -2.76
N TYR A 37 3.92 5.48 -3.32
CA TYR A 37 4.51 6.79 -3.08
C TYR A 37 4.44 7.64 -4.35
N ILE A 38 3.78 8.79 -4.24
CA ILE A 38 3.57 9.72 -5.35
C ILE A 38 4.35 10.99 -5.02
N HIS A 39 5.44 11.20 -5.75
CA HIS A 39 6.29 12.36 -5.63
C HIS A 39 5.78 13.45 -6.57
N TYR A 40 5.65 14.69 -6.09
CA TYR A 40 5.07 15.79 -6.86
C TYR A 40 5.79 17.11 -6.63
N LYS A 41 5.57 18.05 -7.55
CA LYS A 41 5.90 19.47 -7.39
C LYS A 41 4.61 20.27 -7.25
N ALA A 42 4.61 21.26 -6.38
CA ALA A 42 3.47 22.17 -6.23
C ALA A 42 3.94 23.60 -5.94
N LYS A 43 3.08 24.55 -6.30
CA LYS A 43 3.23 25.98 -6.03
C LYS A 43 2.19 26.44 -5.03
N ARG A 44 2.50 27.47 -4.25
CA ARG A 44 1.50 28.11 -3.39
C ARG A 44 0.65 29.07 -4.21
N ASP A 45 -0.67 28.99 -4.02
CA ASP A 45 -1.63 29.86 -4.69
C ASP A 45 -2.09 31.01 -3.80
N THR A 46 -2.13 30.81 -2.48
CA THR A 46 -2.43 31.89 -1.52
C THR A 46 -1.55 31.78 -0.25
N PRO A 47 -0.68 32.77 0.02
CA PRO A 47 -0.22 33.85 -0.86
C PRO A 47 0.65 33.34 -2.04
N LYS A 48 0.75 34.09 -3.14
CA LYS A 48 1.34 33.66 -4.43
C LYS A 48 2.87 33.56 -4.47
N TYR A 49 3.46 32.80 -3.55
CA TYR A 49 4.90 32.54 -3.52
C TYR A 49 5.21 31.24 -2.78
N GLY A 50 6.16 30.47 -3.29
CA GLY A 50 6.61 29.22 -2.72
C GLY A 50 6.46 28.05 -3.68
N LEU A 51 7.54 27.30 -3.82
CA LEU A 51 7.58 26.00 -4.48
C LEU A 51 7.97 24.97 -3.44
N HIS A 52 7.41 23.78 -3.57
CA HIS A 52 7.88 22.64 -2.79
C HIS A 52 7.81 21.34 -3.58
N TYR A 53 8.61 20.40 -3.10
CA TYR A 53 8.51 19.00 -3.43
C TYR A 53 7.77 18.30 -2.29
N GLY A 54 6.90 17.35 -2.64
CA GLY A 54 6.16 16.59 -1.65
C GLY A 54 6.01 15.14 -2.07
N ILE A 55 5.66 14.30 -1.09
CA ILE A 55 5.46 12.86 -1.30
C ILE A 55 4.16 12.47 -0.62
N VAL A 56 3.23 11.89 -1.37
CA VAL A 56 1.99 11.33 -0.84
C VAL A 56 2.15 9.82 -0.72
N ARG A 57 1.77 9.24 0.43
CA ARG A 57 1.60 7.79 0.58
C ARG A 57 0.15 7.40 0.44
N SER A 58 -0.09 6.40 -0.39
CA SER A 58 -1.37 5.70 -0.52
C SER A 58 -1.14 4.24 -0.17
N SER A 59 -2.01 3.68 0.68
CA SER A 59 -1.93 2.27 1.01
C SER A 59 -2.41 1.43 -0.17
N GLY A 60 -1.71 0.32 -0.41
CA GLY A 60 -1.97 -0.58 -1.53
C GLY A 60 -1.60 0.00 -2.89
N SER A 61 -2.31 -0.46 -3.94
CA SER A 61 -1.98 -0.15 -5.33
C SER A 61 -1.97 1.36 -5.61
N CYS A 62 -1.07 1.78 -6.50
CA CYS A 62 -1.04 3.15 -6.96
C CYS A 62 -2.35 3.56 -7.66
N PRO A 63 -2.86 4.76 -7.40
CA PRO A 63 -4.09 5.24 -8.02
C PRO A 63 -3.89 5.41 -9.54
N SER A 64 -4.93 5.15 -10.32
CA SER A 64 -4.94 5.36 -11.77
C SER A 64 -4.73 6.83 -12.18
N SER A 65 -5.05 7.77 -11.28
CA SER A 65 -4.83 9.20 -11.46
C SER A 65 -4.07 9.79 -10.27
N PRO A 66 -2.73 9.65 -10.24
CA PRO A 66 -1.91 10.13 -9.12
C PRO A 66 -2.05 11.64 -8.92
N GLU A 67 -2.15 12.41 -9.99
CA GLU A 67 -2.30 13.86 -9.89
C GLU A 67 -3.60 14.28 -9.21
N ARG A 68 -4.72 13.62 -9.52
CA ARG A 68 -6.00 13.88 -8.84
C ARG A 68 -5.93 13.53 -7.36
N ALA A 69 -5.31 12.40 -7.03
CA ALA A 69 -5.12 11.97 -5.64
C ALA A 69 -4.31 12.99 -4.85
N VAL A 70 -3.21 13.51 -5.41
CA VAL A 70 -2.39 14.55 -4.78
C VAL A 70 -3.17 15.86 -4.64
N ARG A 71 -3.80 16.34 -5.73
CA ARG A 71 -4.59 17.59 -5.70
C ARG A 71 -5.66 17.57 -4.60
N SER A 72 -6.35 16.45 -4.44
CA SER A 72 -7.38 16.29 -3.41
C SER A 72 -6.85 16.43 -1.98
N ARG A 73 -5.58 16.10 -1.75
CA ARG A 73 -4.98 16.15 -0.41
C ARG A 73 -4.42 17.53 -0.06
N ILE A 74 -3.79 18.18 -1.03
CA ILE A 74 -3.01 19.41 -0.76
C ILE A 74 -3.76 20.71 -1.03
N SER A 75 -4.89 20.66 -1.76
CA SER A 75 -5.64 21.86 -2.18
C SER A 75 -6.14 22.71 -1.01
N SER A 76 -6.54 22.07 0.09
CA SER A 76 -6.97 22.75 1.33
C SER A 76 -5.87 23.63 1.95
N GLY A 77 -4.60 23.32 1.67
CA GLY A 77 -3.44 24.07 2.16
C GLY A 77 -3.05 25.26 1.31
N GLY A 78 -3.83 25.63 0.29
CA GLY A 78 -3.50 26.70 -0.65
C GLY A 78 -2.37 26.33 -1.62
N TRP A 79 -2.18 25.04 -1.90
CA TRP A 79 -1.18 24.54 -2.83
C TRP A 79 -1.83 24.01 -4.11
N VAL A 80 -1.17 24.24 -5.24
CA VAL A 80 -1.58 23.79 -6.56
C VAL A 80 -0.50 22.88 -7.13
N VAL A 81 -0.89 21.65 -7.50
CA VAL A 81 0.01 20.67 -8.12
C VAL A 81 0.48 21.20 -9.48
N LEU A 82 1.79 21.19 -9.69
CA LEU A 82 2.44 21.52 -10.96
C LEU A 82 2.72 20.28 -11.80
N GLY A 83 2.90 19.13 -11.16
CA GLY A 83 3.07 17.86 -11.85
C GLY A 83 3.55 16.74 -10.94
N ILE A 84 3.41 15.52 -11.43
CA ILE A 84 3.94 14.30 -10.81
C ILE A 84 5.37 14.08 -11.29
N VAL A 85 6.27 13.81 -10.34
CA VAL A 85 7.69 13.55 -10.60
C VAL A 85 7.94 12.05 -10.74
N LYS A 86 7.37 11.26 -9.82
CA LYS A 86 7.60 9.81 -9.74
C LYS A 86 6.44 9.13 -9.03
N VAL A 87 6.09 7.93 -9.48
CA VAL A 87 5.17 7.03 -8.77
C VAL A 87 5.91 5.72 -8.56
N THR A 88 5.96 5.23 -7.32
CA THR A 88 6.74 4.04 -6.99
C THR A 88 6.14 3.28 -5.81
N ASN A 89 6.40 1.97 -5.75
CA ASN A 89 6.10 1.14 -4.58
C ASN A 89 7.29 1.00 -3.62
N SER A 90 8.43 1.62 -3.94
CA SER A 90 9.57 1.70 -3.05
C SER A 90 9.46 2.90 -2.12
N PRO A 91 9.80 2.75 -0.82
CA PRO A 91 9.79 3.86 0.10
C PRO A 91 10.78 4.97 -0.32
N PRO A 92 10.52 6.24 0.06
CA PRO A 92 11.41 7.34 -0.28
C PRO A 92 12.80 7.18 0.33
N THR A 93 13.82 7.62 -0.40
CA THR A 93 15.19 7.69 0.14
C THR A 93 15.32 8.82 1.17
N ALA A 94 16.38 8.79 1.98
CA ALA A 94 16.67 9.86 2.94
C ALA A 94 16.77 11.24 2.27
N SER A 95 17.39 11.33 1.10
CA SER A 95 17.48 12.57 0.33
C SER A 95 16.11 13.04 -0.17
N GLU A 96 15.24 12.12 -0.61
CA GLU A 96 13.88 12.47 -1.04
C GLU A 96 13.04 13.02 0.12
N LEU A 97 13.22 12.48 1.34
CA LEU A 97 12.61 13.00 2.54
C LEU A 97 13.15 14.38 2.91
N GLU A 98 14.46 14.60 2.78
CA GLU A 98 15.10 15.91 3.01
C GLU A 98 14.55 16.98 2.05
N PHE A 99 14.37 16.66 0.76
CA PHE A 99 13.74 17.58 -0.19
C PHE A 99 12.27 17.85 0.14
N ALA A 100 11.53 16.85 0.63
CA ALA A 100 10.12 17.02 0.99
C ALA A 100 9.92 17.85 2.27
N LYS A 101 10.89 17.84 3.19
CA LYS A 101 10.82 18.53 4.49
C LYS A 101 9.46 18.25 5.17
N GLN A 102 8.75 19.31 5.54
CA GLN A 102 7.42 19.30 6.18
C GLN A 102 6.24 18.92 5.26
N HIS A 103 6.50 18.60 4.00
CA HIS A 103 5.49 18.26 2.98
C HIS A 103 5.46 16.76 2.66
N TYR A 104 6.12 15.98 3.50
CA TYR A 104 6.00 14.55 3.52
C TYR A 104 4.62 14.11 4.03
N TYR A 105 3.96 13.23 3.26
CA TYR A 105 2.65 12.63 3.51
C TYR A 105 1.47 13.58 3.67
N ARG A 106 1.58 14.81 3.16
CA ARG A 106 0.40 15.68 3.04
C ARG A 106 -0.65 15.14 2.08
#